data_AF-A0AAE0TW80-F1
#
_entry.id   AF-A0AAE0TW80-F1
#
_cell.length_a   1.000
_cell.length_b   1.000
_cell.length_c   1.000
_cell.angle_alpha   90.00
_cell.angle_beta   90.00
_cell.angle_gamma   90.00
#
_symmetry.space_group_name_H-M   'P 1'
#
loop_
_entity.id
_entity.type
_entity.pdbx_description
1 polymer ?
#
loop_
_entity_poly.entity_id
_entity_poly.type
_entity_poly.pdbx_seq_one_letter_code
_entity_poly.pdbx_strand_id
1 'polypeptide(L)'
;MASDDNAHLDLDHIRCYSLPYGAIGFVSHILTIWTAIWLFFDRSPWLPSRTNTRYHLDKFLAFAGIVASATTTVIVMVKCSRSSQWEYALIAACNTVWSCAFCLISATSAMHIHAQNVKKTPTKDVLITPEPRYGPPAGGAPLRIVHNQAMGIKYSNRGPLLAAGPPRCETRPRTIFSWVDGDDPRILARFRPFLAISLLGSIIGMVGLFSLVRREWSAIPAVRYLVLGLAVVGVLLFGAVFPCCFFVRRKWNRALAEYDMQEVPRRGPSTFRCILKDAFLGLFLVGTLALLFGDWILAAIAGNVVGAPDGINAALYWTYFVAKRLPFFSL
;
A
#
# COMPACT_ATOMS: atom_id res chain seq x y z
N MET A 1 38.90 28.41 -17.56
CA MET A 1 39.23 27.14 -18.24
C MET A 1 39.51 25.97 -17.29
N ALA A 2 39.66 26.14 -15.97
CA ALA A 2 39.78 25.02 -15.02
C ALA A 2 38.44 24.45 -14.50
N SER A 3 37.32 24.70 -15.20
CA SER A 3 35.98 24.30 -14.75
C SER A 3 35.50 22.97 -15.36
N ASP A 4 36.07 22.52 -16.49
CA ASP A 4 35.55 21.37 -17.22
C ASP A 4 36.09 20.03 -16.70
N ASP A 5 37.31 20.00 -16.15
CA ASP A 5 37.92 18.76 -15.66
C ASP A 5 37.23 18.21 -14.40
N ASN A 6 36.68 19.07 -13.55
CA ASN A 6 35.96 18.64 -12.34
C ASN A 6 34.59 18.03 -12.65
N ALA A 7 33.91 18.53 -13.71
CA ALA A 7 32.60 18.02 -14.09
C ALA A 7 32.66 16.55 -14.59
N HIS A 8 33.82 16.13 -15.12
CA HIS A 8 33.99 14.79 -15.64
C HIS A 8 34.22 13.72 -14.56
N LEU A 9 34.81 14.10 -13.42
CA LEU A 9 35.04 13.19 -12.28
C LEU A 9 33.75 12.81 -11.56
N ASP A 10 32.79 13.74 -11.44
CA ASP A 10 31.52 13.49 -10.75
C ASP A 10 30.61 12.52 -11.51
N LEU A 11 30.67 12.52 -12.85
CA LEU A 11 29.88 11.61 -13.69
C LEU A 11 30.27 10.14 -13.51
N ASP A 12 31.54 9.85 -13.23
CA ASP A 12 31.98 8.47 -13.02
C ASP A 12 31.46 7.89 -11.70
N HIS A 13 31.18 8.75 -10.70
CA HIS A 13 30.66 8.31 -9.40
C HIS A 13 29.21 7.84 -9.46
N ILE A 14 28.36 8.44 -10.31
CA ILE A 14 26.95 8.06 -10.39
C ILE A 14 26.71 6.80 -11.25
N ARG A 15 27.69 6.39 -12.07
CA ARG A 15 27.57 5.21 -12.96
C ARG A 15 27.36 3.89 -12.22
N CYS A 16 27.67 3.80 -10.92
CA CYS A 16 27.35 2.60 -10.13
C CYS A 16 25.84 2.46 -9.88
N TYR A 17 25.11 3.59 -9.85
CA TYR A 17 23.71 3.68 -9.50
C TYR A 17 22.85 3.52 -10.76
N SER A 18 22.23 2.35 -10.90
CA SER A 18 21.45 1.97 -12.10
C SER A 18 19.94 1.93 -11.85
N LEU A 19 19.45 2.50 -10.75
CA LEU A 19 18.02 2.60 -10.48
C LEU A 19 17.43 3.89 -11.08
N PRO A 20 16.12 3.92 -11.40
CA PRO A 20 15.44 5.14 -11.82
C PRO A 20 15.60 6.30 -10.85
N TYR A 21 15.94 7.47 -11.39
CA TYR A 21 16.01 8.76 -10.72
C TYR A 21 15.48 9.86 -11.66
N GLY A 22 15.51 11.13 -11.24
CA GLY A 22 14.99 12.27 -12.01
C GLY A 22 13.50 12.18 -12.30
N ALA A 23 13.07 12.74 -13.43
CA ALA A 23 11.67 12.74 -13.82
C ALA A 23 11.07 11.33 -13.91
N ILE A 24 11.83 10.37 -14.47
CA ILE A 24 11.36 8.97 -14.58
C ILE A 24 11.25 8.32 -13.20
N GLY A 25 12.25 8.52 -12.32
CA GLY A 25 12.21 8.05 -10.92
C GLY A 25 11.04 8.64 -10.14
N PHE A 26 10.79 9.94 -10.29
CA PHE A 26 9.70 10.65 -9.64
C PHE A 26 8.33 10.10 -10.06
N VAL A 27 8.07 9.98 -11.37
CA VAL A 27 6.82 9.40 -11.90
C VAL A 27 6.67 7.95 -11.45
N SER A 28 7.77 7.19 -11.44
CA SER A 28 7.84 5.83 -10.91
C SER A 28 7.36 5.79 -9.45
N HIS A 29 7.87 6.66 -8.57
CA HIS A 29 7.42 6.73 -7.18
C HIS A 29 5.94 7.09 -7.05
N ILE A 30 5.44 8.07 -7.81
CA ILE A 30 3.99 8.42 -7.83
C ILE A 30 3.15 7.21 -8.21
N LEU A 31 3.50 6.51 -9.29
CA LEU A 31 2.79 5.31 -9.73
C LEU A 31 2.82 4.22 -8.67
N THR A 32 3.92 4.09 -7.92
CA THR A 32 4.03 3.11 -6.82
C THR A 32 3.03 3.43 -5.72
N ILE A 33 2.98 4.69 -5.30
CA ILE A 33 2.05 5.17 -4.27
C ILE A 33 0.60 4.97 -4.73
N TRP A 34 0.28 5.38 -5.96
CA TRP A 34 -1.03 5.15 -6.58
C TRP A 34 -1.43 3.67 -6.53
N THR A 35 -0.52 2.79 -6.95
CA THR A 35 -0.76 1.34 -6.96
C THR A 35 -1.02 0.82 -5.55
N ALA A 36 -0.24 1.28 -4.56
CA ALA A 36 -0.39 0.87 -3.16
C ALA A 36 -1.76 1.27 -2.61
N ILE A 37 -2.19 2.50 -2.89
CA ILE A 37 -3.49 3.03 -2.48
C ILE A 37 -4.61 2.16 -3.02
N TRP A 38 -4.62 1.82 -4.32
CA TRP A 38 -5.72 1.03 -4.90
C TRP A 38 -5.71 -0.44 -4.48
N LEU A 39 -4.55 -1.07 -4.41
CA LEU A 39 -4.43 -2.44 -3.89
C LEU A 39 -4.88 -2.54 -2.44
N PHE A 40 -4.68 -1.49 -1.66
CA PHE A 40 -5.17 -1.42 -0.29
C PHE A 40 -6.71 -1.38 -0.22
N PHE A 41 -7.39 -0.84 -1.23
CA PHE A 41 -8.85 -0.84 -1.34
C PHE A 41 -9.42 -2.07 -2.02
N ASP A 42 -8.62 -3.12 -2.22
CA ASP A 42 -8.99 -4.31 -3.00
C ASP A 42 -9.50 -3.94 -4.41
N ARG A 43 -8.98 -2.84 -4.98
CA ARG A 43 -9.32 -2.32 -6.31
C ARG A 43 -8.16 -2.50 -7.28
N SER A 44 -8.49 -2.63 -8.57
CA SER A 44 -7.47 -2.64 -9.62
C SER A 44 -6.82 -1.26 -9.74
N PRO A 45 -5.48 -1.16 -9.69
CA PRO A 45 -4.76 0.10 -9.89
C PRO A 45 -4.95 0.73 -11.27
N TRP A 46 -5.15 -0.10 -12.28
CA TRP A 46 -5.39 0.31 -13.66
C TRP A 46 -6.83 0.79 -13.88
N LEU A 47 -7.79 0.15 -13.24
CA LEU A 47 -9.22 0.46 -13.34
C LEU A 47 -9.84 0.53 -11.94
N PRO A 48 -9.73 1.68 -11.25
CA PRO A 48 -10.17 1.82 -9.86
C PRO A 48 -11.63 1.41 -9.58
N SER A 49 -12.49 1.50 -10.60
CA SER A 49 -13.89 1.09 -10.53
C SER A 49 -14.08 -0.43 -10.41
N ARG A 50 -13.09 -1.23 -10.84
CA ARG A 50 -13.16 -2.71 -10.81
C ARG A 50 -12.56 -3.25 -9.52
N THR A 51 -13.28 -4.20 -8.92
CA THR A 51 -12.77 -5.03 -7.83
C THR A 51 -11.85 -6.08 -8.40
N ASN A 52 -10.74 -6.30 -7.72
CA ASN A 52 -9.80 -7.31 -8.14
C ASN A 52 -10.37 -8.72 -7.88
N THR A 53 -10.31 -9.59 -8.88
CA THR A 53 -10.87 -10.96 -8.83
C THR A 53 -9.82 -12.04 -9.01
N ARG A 54 -8.66 -11.73 -9.58
CA ARG A 54 -7.68 -12.72 -10.04
C ARG A 54 -6.52 -12.92 -9.07
N TYR A 55 -6.83 -13.44 -7.88
CA TYR A 55 -5.85 -13.61 -6.79
C TYR A 55 -4.57 -14.39 -7.17
N HIS A 56 -4.66 -15.39 -8.07
CA HIS A 56 -3.48 -16.13 -8.52
C HIS A 56 -2.51 -15.28 -9.34
N LEU A 57 -3.06 -14.43 -10.23
CA LEU A 57 -2.26 -13.53 -11.06
C LEU A 57 -1.57 -12.49 -10.17
N ASP A 58 -2.29 -11.91 -9.22
CA ASP A 58 -1.69 -10.92 -8.31
C ASP A 58 -0.59 -11.51 -7.45
N LYS A 59 -0.80 -12.73 -6.94
CA LYS A 59 0.23 -13.45 -6.16
C LYS A 59 1.48 -13.68 -7.00
N PHE A 60 1.31 -14.08 -8.27
CA PHE A 60 2.42 -14.26 -9.20
C PHE A 60 3.13 -12.92 -9.50
N LEU A 61 2.39 -11.87 -9.83
CA LEU A 61 2.95 -10.54 -10.13
C LEU A 61 3.68 -9.94 -8.92
N ALA A 62 3.14 -10.09 -7.72
CA ALA A 62 3.78 -9.66 -6.48
C ALA A 62 5.09 -10.41 -6.25
N PHE A 63 5.09 -11.74 -6.40
CA PHE A 63 6.28 -12.56 -6.20
C PHE A 63 7.37 -12.25 -7.24
N ALA A 64 7.00 -12.22 -8.53
CA ALA A 64 7.90 -11.86 -9.61
C ALA A 64 8.49 -10.45 -9.42
N GLY A 65 7.66 -9.49 -8.99
CA GLY A 65 8.08 -8.12 -8.67
C GLY A 65 9.11 -8.07 -7.54
N ILE A 66 8.90 -8.81 -6.44
CA ILE A 66 9.87 -8.90 -5.33
C ILE A 66 11.19 -9.44 -5.83
N VAL A 67 11.17 -10.60 -6.49
CA VAL A 67 12.41 -11.29 -6.89
C VAL A 67 13.22 -10.38 -7.82
N ALA A 68 12.59 -9.86 -8.88
CA ALA A 68 13.30 -9.03 -9.85
C ALA A 68 13.78 -7.70 -9.25
N SER A 69 12.97 -7.02 -8.42
CA SER A 69 13.38 -5.75 -7.78
C SER A 69 14.47 -5.95 -6.70
N ALA A 70 14.40 -7.03 -5.92
CA ALA A 70 15.41 -7.37 -4.93
C ALA A 70 16.75 -7.73 -5.61
N THR A 71 16.72 -8.59 -6.63
CA THR A 71 17.94 -8.98 -7.36
C THR A 71 18.62 -7.78 -8.01
N THR A 72 17.87 -6.95 -8.74
CA THR A 72 18.43 -5.75 -9.38
C THR A 72 19.01 -4.78 -8.35
N THR A 73 18.33 -4.57 -7.22
CA THR A 73 18.85 -3.66 -6.20
C THR A 73 20.06 -4.21 -5.46
N VAL A 74 20.13 -5.53 -5.21
CA VAL A 74 21.33 -6.17 -4.66
C VAL A 74 22.54 -5.97 -5.57
N ILE A 75 22.35 -6.11 -6.89
CA ILE A 75 23.41 -5.83 -7.87
C ILE A 75 23.87 -4.36 -7.76
N VAL A 76 22.94 -3.40 -7.65
CA VAL A 76 23.28 -1.98 -7.48
C VAL A 76 24.03 -1.73 -6.17
N MET A 77 23.57 -2.29 -5.06
CA MET A 77 24.21 -2.14 -3.75
C MET A 77 25.64 -2.68 -3.77
N VAL A 78 25.87 -3.86 -4.36
CA VAL A 78 27.22 -4.45 -4.49
C VAL A 78 28.11 -3.59 -5.38
N LYS A 79 27.60 -3.09 -6.52
CA LYS A 79 28.35 -2.20 -7.42
C LYS A 79 28.77 -0.92 -6.69
N CYS A 80 27.84 -0.21 -6.06
CA CYS A 80 28.15 1.05 -5.39
C CYS A 80 29.00 0.88 -4.12
N SER A 81 28.83 -0.23 -3.40
CA SER A 81 29.69 -0.55 -2.25
C SER A 81 31.15 -0.75 -2.66
N ARG A 82 31.42 -1.39 -3.81
CA ARG A 82 32.78 -1.57 -4.33
C ARG A 82 33.43 -0.26 -4.79
N SER A 83 32.64 0.70 -5.25
CA SER A 83 33.12 2.03 -5.65
C SER A 83 33.35 2.99 -4.48
N SER A 84 33.26 2.53 -3.22
CA SER A 84 33.35 3.36 -2.01
C SER A 84 32.28 4.47 -1.93
N GLN A 85 31.14 4.27 -2.59
CA GLN A 85 30.02 5.20 -2.70
C GLN A 85 28.81 4.66 -1.91
N TRP A 86 28.98 4.56 -0.58
CA TRP A 86 28.01 3.93 0.32
C TRP A 86 26.67 4.68 0.39
N GLU A 87 26.67 5.99 0.11
CA GLU A 87 25.47 6.83 0.11
C GLU A 87 24.45 6.32 -0.89
N TYR A 88 24.90 5.98 -2.10
CA TYR A 88 24.07 5.39 -3.15
C TYR A 88 23.60 3.97 -2.79
N ALA A 89 24.42 3.21 -2.08
CA ALA A 89 24.02 1.89 -1.58
C ALA A 89 22.89 2.00 -0.54
N LEU A 90 22.90 3.01 0.34
CA LEU A 90 21.78 3.24 1.28
C LEU A 90 20.50 3.70 0.56
N ILE A 91 20.62 4.56 -0.45
CA ILE A 91 19.47 4.96 -1.27
C ILE A 91 18.88 3.74 -2.00
N ALA A 92 19.74 2.89 -2.56
CA ALA A 92 19.33 1.61 -3.15
C ALA A 92 18.67 0.67 -2.10
N ALA A 93 19.24 0.56 -0.91
CA ALA A 93 18.65 -0.22 0.18
C ALA A 93 17.25 0.30 0.56
N CYS A 94 17.08 1.61 0.68
CA CYS A 94 15.78 2.25 0.90
C CYS A 94 14.76 1.86 -0.19
N ASN A 95 15.16 1.96 -1.45
CA ASN A 95 14.35 1.57 -2.60
C ASN A 95 13.94 0.08 -2.58
N THR A 96 14.84 -0.79 -2.09
CA THR A 96 14.52 -2.22 -1.86
C THR A 96 13.48 -2.37 -0.78
N VAL A 97 13.67 -1.71 0.37
CA VAL A 97 12.76 -1.80 1.51
C VAL A 97 11.35 -1.36 1.12
N TRP A 98 11.22 -0.26 0.39
CA TRP A 98 9.95 0.22 -0.14
C TRP A 98 9.32 -0.75 -1.16
N SER A 99 10.13 -1.34 -2.04
CA SER A 99 9.63 -2.34 -3.01
C SER A 99 9.14 -3.61 -2.29
N CYS A 100 9.86 -4.08 -1.28
CA CYS A 100 9.43 -5.20 -0.42
C CYS A 100 8.13 -4.87 0.32
N ALA A 101 8.05 -3.69 0.94
CA ALA A 101 6.85 -3.23 1.65
C ALA A 101 5.63 -3.21 0.72
N PHE A 102 5.80 -2.68 -0.49
CA PHE A 102 4.75 -2.61 -1.50
C PHE A 102 4.28 -4.01 -1.96
N CYS A 103 5.20 -4.92 -2.23
CA CYS A 103 4.82 -6.26 -2.64
C CYS A 103 4.16 -7.07 -1.50
N LEU A 104 4.53 -6.80 -0.24
CA LEU A 104 3.82 -7.34 0.93
C LEU A 104 2.37 -6.84 0.99
N ILE A 105 2.12 -5.55 0.70
CA ILE A 105 0.72 -5.07 0.55
C ILE A 105 0.03 -5.89 -0.54
N SER A 106 0.62 -5.98 -1.73
CA SER A 106 0.00 -6.69 -2.86
C SER A 106 -0.34 -8.14 -2.52
N ALA A 107 0.59 -8.87 -1.89
CA ALA A 107 0.36 -10.25 -1.45
C ALA A 107 -0.73 -10.36 -0.36
N THR A 108 -0.74 -9.44 0.62
CA THR A 108 -1.74 -9.45 1.69
C THR A 108 -3.14 -9.10 1.18
N SER A 109 -3.27 -8.16 0.25
CA SER A 109 -4.53 -7.85 -0.44
C SER A 109 -5.04 -9.05 -1.25
N ALA A 110 -4.17 -9.71 -2.02
CA ALA A 110 -4.55 -10.89 -2.80
C ALA A 110 -5.06 -12.04 -1.91
N MET A 111 -4.38 -12.31 -0.78
CA MET A 111 -4.84 -13.30 0.20
C MET A 111 -6.18 -12.92 0.83
N HIS A 112 -6.41 -11.62 1.05
CA HIS A 112 -7.66 -11.14 1.61
C HIS A 112 -8.84 -11.36 0.66
N ILE A 113 -8.67 -10.99 -0.61
CA ILE A 113 -9.67 -11.19 -1.66
C ILE A 113 -10.01 -12.69 -1.78
N HIS A 114 -9.00 -13.55 -1.78
CA HIS A 114 -9.22 -15.01 -1.79
C HIS A 114 -10.06 -15.47 -0.60
N ALA A 115 -9.72 -15.04 0.61
CA ALA A 115 -10.47 -15.38 1.81
C ALA A 115 -11.92 -14.88 1.78
N GLN A 116 -12.19 -13.73 1.15
CA GLN A 116 -13.57 -13.26 0.94
C GLN A 116 -14.33 -14.12 -0.09
N ASN A 117 -13.69 -14.52 -1.18
CA ASN A 117 -14.30 -15.31 -2.24
C ASN A 117 -14.65 -16.74 -1.77
N VAL A 118 -13.79 -17.35 -0.94
CA VAL A 118 -14.08 -18.66 -0.32
C VAL A 118 -15.33 -18.59 0.55
N LYS A 119 -15.54 -17.49 1.31
CA LYS A 119 -16.74 -17.31 2.14
C LYS A 119 -18.02 -17.05 1.34
N LYS A 120 -17.89 -16.43 0.16
CA LYS A 120 -19.04 -16.10 -0.69
C LYS A 120 -19.53 -17.25 -1.54
N THR A 121 -18.65 -18.22 -1.84
CA THR A 121 -19.06 -19.43 -2.54
C THR A 121 -20.03 -20.10 -1.58
N PRO A 122 -21.36 -20.05 -1.84
CA PRO A 122 -22.29 -20.77 -1.00
C PRO A 122 -21.78 -22.19 -1.09
N THR A 123 -21.54 -22.84 0.05
CA THR A 123 -21.55 -24.28 0.07
C THR A 123 -22.78 -24.61 -0.75
N LYS A 124 -22.60 -25.17 -1.96
CA LYS A 124 -23.69 -25.85 -2.62
C LYS A 124 -23.94 -26.95 -1.63
N ASP A 125 -24.75 -26.66 -0.61
CA ASP A 125 -25.44 -27.63 0.17
C ASP A 125 -25.93 -28.53 -0.92
N VAL A 126 -25.29 -29.69 -0.99
CA VAL A 126 -25.66 -30.76 -1.87
C VAL A 126 -27.12 -30.85 -1.52
N LEU A 127 -27.96 -30.29 -2.40
CA LEU A 127 -29.36 -30.56 -2.38
C LEU A 127 -29.27 -32.04 -2.62
N ILE A 128 -29.37 -32.80 -1.53
CA ILE A 128 -29.64 -34.21 -1.59
C ILE A 128 -31.01 -34.17 -2.24
N THR A 129 -31.03 -34.11 -3.57
CA THR A 129 -32.19 -34.47 -4.34
C THR A 129 -32.48 -35.84 -3.79
N PRO A 130 -33.58 -36.00 -3.04
CA PRO A 130 -33.93 -37.32 -2.54
C PRO A 130 -33.87 -38.21 -3.77
N GLU A 131 -33.01 -39.23 -3.70
CA GLU A 131 -32.95 -40.24 -4.75
C GLU A 131 -34.39 -40.55 -5.12
N PRO A 132 -34.77 -40.51 -6.41
CA PRO A 132 -36.05 -41.06 -6.80
C PRO A 132 -36.01 -42.51 -6.32
N ARG A 133 -36.73 -42.80 -5.23
CA ARG A 133 -36.98 -44.17 -4.80
C ARG A 133 -37.63 -44.83 -6.00
N TYR A 134 -36.85 -45.60 -6.74
CA TYR A 134 -37.37 -46.64 -7.60
C TYR A 134 -38.20 -47.53 -6.68
N GLY A 135 -39.53 -47.38 -6.78
CA GLY A 135 -40.44 -48.28 -6.10
C GLY A 135 -40.16 -49.70 -6.59
N PRO A 136 -40.11 -50.71 -5.71
CA PRO A 136 -40.17 -52.08 -6.17
C PRO A 136 -41.52 -52.30 -6.87
N PRO A 137 -41.56 -53.04 -7.99
CA PRO A 137 -42.82 -53.41 -8.61
C PRO A 137 -43.65 -54.23 -7.60
N ALA A 138 -44.95 -53.91 -7.58
CA ALA A 138 -46.06 -54.57 -6.94
C ALA A 138 -45.78 -55.95 -6.31
N GLY A 139 -45.93 -56.03 -4.98
CA GLY A 139 -45.99 -57.29 -4.24
C GLY A 139 -46.37 -57.02 -2.79
N GLY A 140 -47.64 -57.23 -2.45
CA GLY A 140 -48.24 -56.83 -1.18
C GLY A 140 -47.70 -57.55 0.05
N ALA A 141 -47.44 -56.78 1.10
CA ALA A 141 -47.36 -57.26 2.48
C ALA A 141 -47.73 -56.11 3.46
N PRO A 142 -48.35 -56.40 4.61
CA PRO A 142 -48.99 -55.41 5.44
C PRO A 142 -48.00 -54.56 6.24
N LEU A 143 -48.37 -53.28 6.37
CA LEU A 143 -47.69 -52.23 7.13
C LEU A 143 -47.25 -52.65 8.54
N ARG A 144 -45.97 -52.50 8.83
CA ARG A 144 -45.46 -52.30 10.19
C ARG A 144 -45.05 -50.83 10.34
N ILE A 145 -45.91 -50.06 11.02
CA ILE A 145 -45.65 -48.67 11.39
C ILE A 145 -44.52 -48.66 12.41
N VAL A 146 -43.29 -48.38 11.96
CA VAL A 146 -42.20 -47.99 12.86
C VAL A 146 -42.29 -46.49 13.04
N HIS A 147 -42.76 -46.12 14.22
CA HIS A 147 -42.83 -44.78 14.74
C HIS A 147 -41.40 -44.24 14.93
N ASN A 148 -40.84 -43.58 13.92
CA ASN A 148 -39.61 -42.82 14.11
C ASN A 148 -39.97 -41.42 14.62
N GLN A 149 -39.68 -41.25 15.90
CA GLN A 149 -39.65 -40.00 16.65
C GLN A 149 -39.21 -38.82 15.79
N ALA A 150 -40.13 -37.86 15.68
CA ALA A 150 -39.87 -36.52 15.26
C ALA A 150 -38.71 -35.91 16.09
N MET A 151 -37.54 -35.74 15.49
CA MET A 151 -36.67 -34.65 15.91
C MET A 151 -37.36 -33.35 15.49
N GLY A 152 -38.04 -32.76 16.47
CA GLY A 152 -38.75 -31.51 16.34
C GLY A 152 -37.82 -30.37 15.94
N ILE A 153 -37.73 -30.11 14.64
CA ILE A 153 -37.48 -28.76 14.16
C ILE A 153 -38.81 -28.02 14.38
N LYS A 154 -38.92 -27.37 15.55
CA LYS A 154 -39.96 -26.39 15.83
C LYS A 154 -39.85 -25.28 14.78
N TYR A 155 -40.62 -25.37 13.70
CA TYR A 155 -41.00 -24.18 12.95
C TYR A 155 -41.85 -23.33 13.88
N SER A 156 -41.21 -22.35 14.51
CA SER A 156 -41.87 -21.31 15.29
C SER A 156 -42.91 -20.65 14.40
N ASN A 157 -44.16 -20.77 14.83
CA ASN A 157 -45.32 -20.27 14.14
C ASN A 157 -45.21 -18.76 13.94
N ARG A 158 -45.53 -18.34 12.72
CA ARG A 158 -45.61 -16.96 12.24
C ARG A 158 -46.37 -16.08 13.22
N GLY A 159 -45.65 -15.15 13.86
CA GLY A 159 -46.25 -13.91 14.33
C GLY A 159 -46.76 -13.09 13.14
N PRO A 160 -47.68 -12.13 13.38
CA PRO A 160 -48.26 -11.31 12.32
C PRO A 160 -47.15 -10.58 11.56
N LEU A 161 -47.28 -10.58 10.24
CA LEU A 161 -46.54 -9.76 9.28
C LEU A 161 -46.73 -8.27 9.62
N LEU A 162 -46.02 -7.80 10.66
CA LEU A 162 -45.69 -6.39 10.78
C LEU A 162 -44.81 -6.10 9.57
N ALA A 163 -45.32 -5.22 8.70
CA ALA A 163 -44.69 -4.76 7.48
C ALA A 163 -43.19 -4.61 7.69
N ALA A 164 -42.43 -5.60 7.22
CA ALA A 164 -41.00 -5.47 7.10
C ALA A 164 -40.82 -4.29 6.14
N GLY A 165 -40.48 -3.13 6.71
CA GLY A 165 -40.16 -1.94 5.92
C GLY A 165 -39.18 -2.36 4.83
N PRO A 166 -39.29 -1.77 3.62
CA PRO A 166 -38.44 -2.16 2.51
C PRO A 166 -37.00 -2.23 3.03
N PRO A 167 -36.28 -3.33 2.79
CA PRO A 167 -34.92 -3.47 3.30
C PRO A 167 -34.20 -2.21 2.85
N ARG A 168 -33.90 -1.32 3.81
CA ARG A 168 -33.12 -0.12 3.54
C ARG A 168 -31.76 -0.68 3.17
N CYS A 169 -31.56 -0.84 1.87
CA CYS A 169 -30.26 -1.02 1.26
C CYS A 169 -29.54 0.31 1.46
N GLU A 170 -29.18 0.59 2.70
CA GLU A 170 -28.36 1.72 3.07
C GLU A 170 -26.94 1.33 2.70
N THR A 171 -26.68 1.27 1.39
CA THR A 171 -25.33 1.31 0.85
C THR A 171 -24.81 2.69 1.15
N ARG A 172 -24.42 2.94 2.41
CA ARG A 172 -23.64 4.12 2.75
C ARG A 172 -22.43 4.08 1.83
N PRO A 173 -22.23 5.10 0.97
CA PRO A 173 -21.03 5.18 0.17
C PRO A 173 -19.86 5.18 1.14
N ARG A 174 -19.00 4.15 1.07
CA ARG A 174 -17.75 4.13 1.83
C ARG A 174 -16.93 5.29 1.31
N THR A 175 -16.91 6.39 2.06
CA THR A 175 -16.11 7.54 1.70
C THR A 175 -14.64 7.19 1.85
N ILE A 176 -13.80 7.86 1.07
CA ILE A 176 -12.35 7.73 1.11
C ILE A 176 -11.75 8.16 2.47
N PHE A 177 -12.54 8.58 3.45
CA PHE A 177 -12.00 9.00 4.76
C PHE A 177 -12.43 8.11 5.91
N SER A 178 -13.36 7.17 5.72
CA SER A 178 -13.87 6.32 6.80
C SER A 178 -12.82 5.37 7.40
N TRP A 179 -11.67 5.18 6.74
CA TRP A 179 -10.56 4.39 7.30
C TRP A 179 -9.66 5.19 8.24
N VAL A 180 -9.58 6.52 8.08
CA VAL A 180 -8.80 7.39 8.97
C VAL A 180 -9.44 7.37 10.37
N ASP A 181 -10.77 7.26 10.40
CA ASP A 181 -11.54 7.17 11.64
C ASP A 181 -11.37 5.82 12.36
N GLY A 182 -10.85 4.80 11.67
CA GLY A 182 -10.35 3.58 12.30
C GLY A 182 -11.44 2.62 12.81
N ASP A 183 -12.65 2.71 12.24
CA ASP A 183 -13.78 1.87 12.66
C ASP A 183 -13.58 0.38 12.38
N ASP A 184 -12.70 0.02 11.43
CA ASP A 184 -12.29 -1.38 11.23
C ASP A 184 -10.86 -1.63 11.72
N PRO A 185 -10.67 -2.21 12.93
CA PRO A 185 -9.35 -2.53 13.46
C PRO A 185 -8.58 -3.52 12.58
N ARG A 186 -9.26 -4.28 11.70
CA ARG A 186 -8.63 -5.22 10.78
C ARG A 186 -7.88 -4.50 9.66
N ILE A 187 -8.39 -3.38 9.17
CA ILE A 187 -7.74 -2.58 8.13
C ILE A 187 -6.45 -1.97 8.69
N LEU A 188 -6.52 -1.37 9.89
CA LEU A 188 -5.35 -0.78 10.53
C LEU A 188 -4.29 -1.83 10.87
N ALA A 189 -4.69 -3.02 11.33
CA ALA A 189 -3.76 -4.12 11.62
C ALA A 189 -2.97 -4.56 10.40
N ARG A 190 -3.57 -4.53 9.19
CA ARG A 190 -2.87 -4.81 7.93
C ARG A 190 -1.89 -3.72 7.53
N PHE A 191 -2.21 -2.47 7.86
CA PHE A 191 -1.41 -1.31 7.43
C PHE A 191 -0.15 -1.09 8.28
N ARG A 192 -0.21 -1.42 9.58
CA ARG A 192 0.91 -1.26 10.52
C ARG A 192 2.24 -1.85 10.08
N PRO A 193 2.34 -3.13 9.64
CA PRO A 193 3.62 -3.69 9.23
C PRO A 193 4.20 -2.97 8.00
N PHE A 194 3.35 -2.64 7.01
CA PHE A 194 3.77 -1.86 5.85
C PHE A 194 4.34 -0.50 6.25
N LEU A 195 3.59 0.22 7.07
CA LEU A 195 3.96 1.52 7.59
C LEU A 195 5.31 1.48 8.33
N ALA A 196 5.51 0.48 9.20
CA ALA A 196 6.75 0.31 9.95
C ALA A 196 7.96 0.02 9.03
N ILE A 197 7.79 -0.86 8.05
CA ILE A 197 8.85 -1.19 7.08
C ILE A 197 9.17 0.03 6.21
N SER A 198 8.16 0.73 5.70
CA SER A 198 8.34 1.95 4.89
C SER A 198 9.01 3.06 5.68
N LEU A 199 8.70 3.20 6.97
CA LEU A 199 9.38 4.15 7.85
C LEU A 199 10.87 3.79 8.01
N LEU A 200 11.18 2.52 8.30
CA LEU A 200 12.56 2.05 8.40
C LEU A 200 13.34 2.32 7.10
N GLY A 201 12.74 1.99 5.96
CA GLY A 201 13.31 2.28 4.64
C GLY A 201 13.58 3.78 4.47
N SER A 202 12.60 4.61 4.79
CA SER A 202 12.73 6.07 4.71
C SER A 202 13.90 6.60 5.54
N ILE A 203 14.06 6.13 6.78
CA ILE A 203 15.19 6.54 7.63
C ILE A 203 16.52 6.18 6.98
N ILE A 204 16.67 4.95 6.48
CA ILE A 204 17.88 4.49 5.78
C ILE A 204 18.19 5.37 4.57
N GLY A 205 17.16 5.64 3.74
CA GLY A 205 17.29 6.47 2.55
C GLY A 205 17.66 7.92 2.87
N MET A 206 17.08 8.49 3.93
CA MET A 206 17.39 9.84 4.38
C MET A 206 18.84 9.98 4.84
N VAL A 207 19.38 8.99 5.56
CA VAL A 207 20.79 9.01 5.97
C VAL A 207 21.70 9.03 4.75
N GLY A 208 21.45 8.18 3.76
CA GLY A 208 22.21 8.17 2.50
C GLY A 208 22.08 9.50 1.73
N LEU A 209 20.85 9.99 1.56
CA LEU A 209 20.56 11.22 0.84
C LEU A 209 21.18 12.44 1.53
N PHE A 210 21.10 12.56 2.85
CA PHE A 210 21.70 13.69 3.57
C PHE A 210 23.23 13.67 3.51
N SER A 211 23.85 12.49 3.59
CA SER A 211 25.30 12.38 3.40
C SER A 211 25.71 12.84 2.00
N LEU A 212 24.95 12.40 0.98
CA LEU A 212 25.19 12.78 -0.41
C LEU A 212 25.00 14.29 -0.61
N VAL A 213 23.89 14.85 -0.13
CA VAL A 213 23.62 16.30 -0.18
C VAL A 213 24.72 17.09 0.50
N ARG A 214 25.20 16.66 1.68
CA ARG A 214 26.27 17.33 2.40
C ARG A 214 27.56 17.36 1.57
N ARG A 215 27.88 16.26 0.89
CA ARG A 215 29.08 16.15 0.04
C ARG A 215 29.00 17.07 -1.17
N GLU A 216 27.86 17.06 -1.87
CA GLU A 216 27.67 17.81 -3.11
C GLU A 216 27.20 19.27 -2.90
N TRP A 217 26.97 19.67 -1.64
CA TRP A 217 26.38 20.97 -1.29
C TRP A 217 27.16 22.14 -1.89
N SER A 218 28.49 22.15 -1.74
CA SER A 218 29.34 23.24 -2.25
C SER A 218 29.62 23.11 -3.74
N ALA A 219 29.65 21.90 -4.30
CA ALA A 219 30.00 21.66 -5.69
C ALA A 219 28.86 22.04 -6.64
N ILE A 220 27.61 21.67 -6.34
CA ILE A 220 26.50 21.76 -7.29
C ILE A 220 25.41 22.71 -6.76
N PRO A 221 25.28 23.95 -7.29
CA PRO A 221 24.27 24.91 -6.84
C PRO A 221 22.82 24.40 -6.95
N ALA A 222 22.53 23.57 -7.97
CA ALA A 222 21.21 22.98 -8.17
C ALA A 222 20.75 22.15 -6.97
N VAL A 223 21.67 21.41 -6.32
CA VAL A 223 21.36 20.63 -5.11
C VAL A 223 20.88 21.54 -3.98
N ARG A 224 21.49 22.73 -3.81
CA ARG A 224 21.09 23.70 -2.77
C ARG A 224 19.68 24.21 -3.01
N TYR A 225 19.37 24.62 -4.24
CA TYR A 225 18.04 25.14 -4.57
C TYR A 225 16.96 24.07 -4.40
N LEU A 226 17.25 22.82 -4.78
CA LEU A 226 16.32 21.70 -4.58
C LEU A 226 16.08 21.42 -3.10
N VAL A 227 17.13 21.40 -2.27
CA VAL A 227 17.01 21.14 -0.83
C VAL A 227 16.29 22.29 -0.12
N LEU A 228 16.58 23.54 -0.47
CA LEU A 228 15.88 24.71 0.07
C LEU A 228 14.40 24.71 -0.36
N GLY A 229 14.11 24.39 -1.62
CA GLY A 229 12.75 24.24 -2.12
C GLY A 229 11.99 23.14 -1.37
N LEU A 230 12.61 21.99 -1.15
CA LEU A 230 12.05 20.90 -0.34
C LEU A 230 11.79 21.35 1.11
N ALA A 231 12.72 22.07 1.73
CA ALA A 231 12.54 22.57 3.09
C ALA A 231 11.34 23.52 3.18
N VAL A 232 11.17 24.43 2.22
CA VAL A 232 10.01 25.34 2.15
C VAL A 232 8.71 24.56 1.95
N VAL A 233 8.66 23.64 0.98
CA VAL A 233 7.48 22.80 0.74
C VAL A 233 7.14 21.96 1.97
N GLY A 234 8.15 21.39 2.62
CA GLY A 234 8.00 20.66 3.88
C GLY A 234 7.40 21.55 4.95
N VAL A 235 7.97 22.72 5.23
CA VAL A 235 7.44 23.67 6.23
C VAL A 235 6.02 24.10 5.91
N LEU A 236 5.68 24.35 4.64
CA LEU A 236 4.31 24.71 4.23
C LEU A 236 3.34 23.55 4.42
N LEU A 237 3.70 22.34 4.01
CA LEU A 237 2.87 21.15 4.19
C LEU A 237 2.68 20.81 5.67
N PHE A 238 3.76 20.76 6.45
CA PHE A 238 3.68 20.47 7.88
C PHE A 238 3.01 21.60 8.66
N GLY A 239 3.34 22.85 8.35
CA GLY A 239 2.82 24.03 9.03
C GLY A 239 1.36 24.33 8.71
N ALA A 240 0.88 24.03 7.50
CA ALA A 240 -0.52 24.26 7.13
C ALA A 240 -1.39 23.02 7.38
N VAL A 241 -0.95 21.85 6.89
CA VAL A 241 -1.80 20.64 6.89
C VAL A 241 -1.92 20.06 8.28
N PHE A 242 -0.82 19.95 9.04
CA PHE A 242 -0.87 19.29 10.34
C PHE A 242 -1.74 20.05 11.36
N PRO A 243 -1.60 21.39 11.52
CA PRO A 243 -2.52 22.15 12.36
C PRO A 243 -3.94 22.13 11.82
N CYS A 244 -4.15 22.29 10.50
CA CYS A 244 -5.48 22.26 9.91
C CYS A 244 -6.20 20.94 10.21
N CYS A 245 -5.57 19.80 9.95
CA CYS A 245 -6.11 18.49 10.27
C CYS A 245 -6.35 18.32 11.77
N PHE A 246 -5.41 18.76 12.61
CA PHE A 246 -5.56 18.69 14.06
C PHE A 246 -6.74 19.53 14.57
N PHE A 247 -6.90 20.77 14.09
CA PHE A 247 -7.98 21.66 14.48
C PHE A 247 -9.33 21.20 13.94
N VAL A 248 -9.41 20.77 12.68
CA VAL A 248 -10.62 20.21 12.07
C VAL A 248 -11.06 18.97 12.83
N ARG A 249 -10.15 18.04 13.11
CA ARG A 249 -10.44 16.83 13.88
C ARG A 249 -10.89 17.15 15.31
N ARG A 250 -10.23 18.10 15.97
CA ARG A 250 -10.63 18.55 17.32
C ARG A 250 -12.03 19.17 17.32
N LYS A 251 -12.36 19.98 16.30
CA LYS A 251 -13.69 20.58 16.16
C LYS A 251 -14.76 19.52 15.87
N TRP A 252 -14.47 18.58 14.97
CA TRP A 252 -15.35 17.46 14.62
C TRP A 252 -15.66 16.57 15.85
N ASN A 253 -14.62 16.20 16.61
CA ASN A 253 -14.79 15.40 17.81
C ASN A 253 -15.61 16.11 18.89
N ARG A 254 -15.52 17.45 18.98
CA ARG A 254 -16.37 18.24 19.89
C ARG A 254 -17.83 18.21 19.45
N ALA A 255 -18.09 18.40 18.15
CA ALA A 255 -19.45 18.37 17.61
C ALA A 255 -20.11 16.99 17.79
N LEU A 256 -19.37 15.90 17.56
CA LEU A 256 -19.86 14.54 17.82
C LEU A 256 -20.14 14.29 19.31
N ALA A 257 -19.28 14.79 20.21
CA ALA A 257 -19.47 14.63 21.64
C ALA A 257 -20.72 15.36 22.17
N GLU A 258 -21.16 16.42 21.49
CA GLU A 258 -22.39 17.15 21.82
C GLU A 258 -23.64 16.42 21.32
N TYR A 259 -23.54 15.71 20.19
CA TYR A 259 -24.65 14.93 19.62
C TYR A 259 -24.90 13.60 20.35
N ASP A 260 -23.86 13.01 20.94
CA ASP A 260 -23.88 11.65 21.53
C ASP A 260 -24.09 11.65 23.06
N MET A 261 -24.90 12.58 23.59
CA MET A 261 -25.16 12.70 25.03
C MET A 261 -26.08 11.59 25.62
N GLN A 262 -26.39 10.53 24.88
CA GLN A 262 -27.18 9.40 25.39
C GLN A 262 -26.32 8.12 25.60
N GLU A 263 -25.76 8.02 26.81
CA GLU A 263 -25.50 6.78 27.57
C GLU A 263 -24.46 5.73 27.10
N VAL A 264 -23.51 6.03 26.20
CA VAL A 264 -22.41 5.05 25.95
C VAL A 264 -21.27 5.20 26.97
N PRO A 265 -20.94 4.17 27.79
CA PRO A 265 -19.86 4.25 28.76
C PRO A 265 -18.51 4.45 28.06
N ARG A 266 -17.92 5.63 28.31
CA ARG A 266 -16.67 6.14 27.73
C ARG A 266 -15.46 5.26 28.12
N ARG A 267 -15.17 4.23 27.33
CA ARG A 267 -13.77 3.80 27.14
C ARG A 267 -13.13 4.74 26.12
N GLY A 268 -12.79 5.94 26.58
CA GLY A 268 -12.13 6.94 25.74
C GLY A 268 -10.84 6.35 25.15
N PRO A 269 -10.66 6.31 23.82
CA PRO A 269 -9.35 6.07 23.24
C PRO A 269 -8.43 7.16 23.79
N SER A 270 -7.38 6.75 24.50
CA SER A 270 -6.40 7.68 25.08
C SER A 270 -5.93 8.64 24.00
N THR A 271 -6.08 9.95 24.22
CA THR A 271 -5.64 11.04 23.33
C THR A 271 -4.25 10.79 22.74
N PHE A 272 -3.38 10.16 23.54
CA PHE A 272 -2.06 9.67 23.16
C PHE A 272 -2.04 8.80 21.90
N ARG A 273 -2.99 7.86 21.72
CA ARG A 273 -3.07 6.99 20.54
C ARG A 273 -3.41 7.76 19.27
N CYS A 274 -4.18 8.84 19.36
CA CYS A 274 -4.47 9.69 18.20
C CYS A 274 -3.23 10.49 17.80
N ILE A 275 -2.55 11.12 18.77
CA ILE A 275 -1.31 11.87 18.52
C ILE A 275 -0.25 10.97 17.88
N LEU A 276 -0.05 9.76 18.40
CA LEU A 276 0.93 8.82 17.86
C LEU A 276 0.61 8.41 16.42
N LYS A 277 -0.66 8.19 16.08
CA LYS A 277 -1.09 7.87 14.70
C LYS A 277 -0.83 9.05 13.75
N ASP A 278 -1.16 10.26 14.17
CA ASP A 278 -1.01 11.45 13.35
C ASP A 278 0.48 11.78 13.14
N ALA A 279 1.30 11.65 14.18
CA ALA A 279 2.75 11.78 14.08
C ALA A 279 3.36 10.73 13.14
N PHE A 280 2.92 9.47 13.24
CA PHE A 280 3.39 8.40 12.38
C PHE A 280 3.03 8.66 10.91
N LEU A 281 1.79 9.11 10.63
CA LEU A 281 1.36 9.47 9.30
C LEU A 281 2.17 10.66 8.75
N GLY A 282 2.40 11.69 9.58
CA GLY A 282 3.24 12.83 9.22
C GLY A 282 4.65 12.38 8.82
N LEU A 283 5.28 11.52 9.62
CA LEU A 283 6.62 11.01 9.34
C LEU A 283 6.67 10.16 8.05
N PHE A 284 5.64 9.36 7.79
CA PHE A 284 5.50 8.63 6.53
C PHE A 284 5.39 9.59 5.33
N LEU A 285 4.65 10.68 5.46
CA LEU A 285 4.54 11.72 4.43
C LEU A 285 5.88 12.44 4.20
N VAL A 286 6.64 12.77 5.26
CA VAL A 286 8.01 13.30 5.12
C VAL A 286 8.86 12.34 4.31
N GLY A 287 8.90 11.06 4.72
CA GLY A 287 9.71 10.04 4.07
C GLY A 287 9.35 9.87 2.59
N THR A 288 8.05 9.88 2.28
CA THR A 288 7.55 9.80 0.90
C THR A 288 7.97 11.02 0.08
N LEU A 289 7.83 12.24 0.61
CA LEU A 289 8.29 13.45 -0.06
C LEU A 289 9.80 13.41 -0.29
N ALA A 290 10.56 13.02 0.72
CA ALA A 290 12.01 12.99 0.58
C ALA A 290 12.50 11.94 -0.42
N LEU A 291 11.77 10.84 -0.60
CA LEU A 291 11.99 9.91 -1.72
C LEU A 291 11.75 10.57 -3.07
N LEU A 292 10.59 11.23 -3.24
CA LEU A 292 10.24 11.94 -4.47
C LEU A 292 11.26 13.03 -4.83
N PHE A 293 11.73 13.77 -3.83
CA PHE A 293 12.74 14.81 -4.03
C PHE A 293 14.15 14.25 -4.18
N GLY A 294 14.43 13.09 -3.57
CA GLY A 294 15.68 12.37 -3.74
C GLY A 294 15.97 12.05 -5.21
N ASP A 295 14.94 11.74 -6.00
CA ASP A 295 15.08 11.53 -7.45
C ASP A 295 15.62 12.77 -8.17
N TRP A 296 15.14 13.96 -7.82
CA TRP A 296 15.59 15.23 -8.41
C TRP A 296 17.00 15.63 -7.95
N ILE A 297 17.35 15.33 -6.69
CA ILE A 297 18.70 15.54 -6.19
C ILE A 297 19.69 14.66 -6.95
N LEU A 298 19.38 13.37 -7.11
CA LEU A 298 20.20 12.45 -7.90
C LEU A 298 20.31 12.91 -9.36
N ALA A 299 19.24 13.42 -9.94
CA ALA A 299 19.24 13.95 -11.30
C ALA A 299 20.11 15.20 -11.47
N ALA A 300 20.10 16.10 -10.47
CA ALA A 300 20.98 17.27 -10.44
C ALA A 300 22.45 16.87 -10.33
N ILE A 301 22.76 15.87 -9.50
CA ILE A 301 24.12 15.32 -9.36
C ILE A 301 24.56 14.62 -10.66
N ALA A 302 23.65 13.90 -11.31
CA ALA A 302 23.92 13.23 -12.59
C ALA A 302 24.10 14.18 -13.77
N GLY A 303 23.75 15.47 -13.64
CA GLY A 303 23.59 16.37 -14.77
C GLY A 303 22.51 15.91 -15.78
N ASN A 304 21.57 15.05 -15.35
CA ASN A 304 20.55 14.43 -16.22
C ASN A 304 19.19 14.51 -15.54
N VAL A 305 18.47 15.60 -15.79
CA VAL A 305 17.16 15.93 -15.18
C VAL A 305 16.08 14.88 -15.50
N VAL A 306 16.12 14.30 -16.70
CA VAL A 306 15.17 13.27 -17.13
C VAL A 306 15.40 11.96 -16.37
N GLY A 307 16.67 11.63 -16.11
CA GLY A 307 17.08 10.37 -15.49
C GLY A 307 17.03 9.18 -16.45
N ALA A 308 17.17 9.43 -17.76
CA ALA A 308 17.27 8.37 -18.75
C ALA A 308 18.63 7.65 -18.62
N PRO A 309 18.67 6.31 -18.58
CA PRO A 309 19.91 5.58 -18.42
C PRO A 309 20.76 5.63 -19.70
N ASP A 310 22.08 5.57 -19.53
CA ASP A 310 23.04 5.41 -20.62
C ASP A 310 23.75 4.04 -20.57
N GLY A 311 24.20 3.58 -21.75
CA GLY A 311 25.07 2.42 -21.91
C GLY A 311 24.57 1.10 -21.29
N ILE A 312 25.49 0.38 -20.63
CA ILE A 312 25.30 -1.00 -20.14
C ILE A 312 24.29 -1.07 -18.97
N ASN A 313 24.10 0.03 -18.25
CA ASN A 313 23.20 0.06 -17.10
C ASN A 313 21.72 0.17 -17.49
N ALA A 314 21.42 0.51 -18.76
CA ALA A 314 20.04 0.65 -19.24
C ALA A 314 19.21 -0.64 -19.04
N ALA A 315 19.80 -1.81 -19.24
CA ALA A 315 19.10 -3.08 -19.03
C ALA A 315 18.68 -3.28 -17.56
N LEU A 316 19.57 -3.02 -16.61
CA LEU A 316 19.28 -3.12 -15.17
C LEU A 316 18.23 -2.09 -14.76
N TYR A 317 18.37 -0.86 -15.26
CA TYR A 317 17.43 0.23 -15.03
C TYR A 317 16.00 -0.13 -15.44
N TRP A 318 15.82 -0.55 -16.70
CA TRP A 318 14.50 -0.87 -17.23
C TRP A 318 13.94 -2.15 -16.62
N THR A 319 14.79 -3.13 -16.29
CA THR A 319 14.38 -4.33 -15.57
C THR A 319 13.81 -3.98 -14.20
N TYR A 320 14.50 -3.15 -13.41
CA TYR A 320 14.00 -2.70 -12.12
C TYR A 320 12.71 -1.87 -12.28
N PHE A 321 12.68 -0.95 -13.24
CA PHE A 321 11.51 -0.12 -13.51
C PHE A 321 10.28 -0.98 -13.81
N VAL A 322 10.38 -1.94 -14.73
CA VAL A 322 9.26 -2.84 -15.09
C VAL A 322 8.89 -3.76 -13.93
N ALA A 323 9.88 -4.36 -13.26
CA ALA A 323 9.66 -5.26 -12.13
C ALA A 323 8.83 -4.62 -11.02
N LYS A 324 9.19 -3.38 -10.64
CA LYS A 324 8.48 -2.61 -9.60
C LYS A 324 7.03 -2.27 -10.01
N ARG A 325 6.71 -2.31 -11.30
CA ARG A 325 5.38 -2.01 -11.85
C ARG A 325 4.52 -3.24 -12.05
N LEU A 326 5.02 -4.47 -11.86
CA LEU A 326 4.22 -5.67 -12.08
C LEU A 326 2.89 -5.67 -11.30
N PRO A 327 2.82 -5.27 -10.02
CA PRO A 327 1.55 -5.23 -9.29
C PRO A 327 0.55 -4.17 -9.79
N PHE A 328 0.95 -3.23 -10.65
CA PHE A 328 0.04 -2.28 -11.30
C PHE A 328 -0.94 -2.99 -12.25
N PHE A 329 -0.55 -4.14 -12.80
CA PHE A 329 -1.37 -4.96 -13.69
C PHE A 329 -2.29 -5.95 -12.95
N SER A 330 -2.50 -5.74 -11.65
CA SER A 330 -3.46 -6.50 -10.84
C SER A 330 -4.90 -6.23 -11.31
N LEU A 331 -5.70 -7.29 -11.51
CA LEU A 331 -6.99 -7.26 -12.24
C LEU A 331 -8.21 -7.80 -11.49
#